data_AF-A0A9E5HKX1-F1
#
_entry.id   AF-A0A9E5HKX1-F1
#
_cell.length_a   1.000
_cell.length_b   1.000
_cell.length_c   1.000
_cell.angle_alpha   90.00
_cell.angle_beta   90.00
_cell.angle_gamma   90.00
#
_symmetry.space_group_name_H-M   'P 1'
#
loop_
_entity.id
_entity.type
_entity.pdbx_description
1 polymer ?
#
loop_
_entity_poly.entity_id
_entity_poly.type
_entity_poly.pdbx_seq_one_letter_code
_entity_poly.pdbx_strand_id
1 'polypeptide(L)'
;EAMTYRKTAAISGLGTALLAPPKPSKLLIVGAGGLGPHVAMAHIAARPSLSSLRIWNRSAPRAEALAADLRAQGIRAEATQDLDAAVAEADVISCVTMSRKPLIKGALLKPGAHVDLVGAYLPDMREADDDTMRRGTVYTCCDRGRDEVGELTLPVANGALSWDDIRGDGRSSGRVHVCHP
;
A
#
# COMPACT_ATOMS: atom_id res chain seq x y z
N GLU A 1 -5.19 15.33 14.84
CA GLU A 1 -4.39 14.16 14.39
C GLU A 1 -5.18 12.86 14.31
N ALA A 2 -5.89 12.44 15.37
CA ALA A 2 -6.67 11.19 15.38
C ALA A 2 -7.70 11.03 14.24
N MET A 3 -8.31 12.13 13.79
CA MET A 3 -9.27 12.11 12.67
C MET A 3 -8.60 11.84 11.32
N THR A 4 -7.41 12.40 11.09
CA THR A 4 -6.65 12.21 9.85
C THR A 4 -6.23 10.76 9.70
N TYR A 5 -5.61 10.17 10.73
CA TYR A 5 -5.17 8.77 10.67
C TYR A 5 -6.32 7.79 10.47
N ARG A 6 -7.45 8.00 11.16
CA ARG A 6 -8.63 7.13 11.00
C ARG A 6 -9.25 7.25 9.62
N LYS A 7 -9.40 8.47 9.08
CA LYS A 7 -9.95 8.67 7.73
C LYS A 7 -9.07 8.01 6.69
N THR A 8 -7.76 8.28 6.71
CA THR A 8 -6.82 7.70 5.73
C THR A 8 -6.81 6.17 5.82
N ALA A 9 -6.71 5.62 7.02
CA ALA A 9 -6.75 4.17 7.19
C ALA A 9 -8.07 3.54 6.74
N ALA A 10 -9.21 4.20 6.96
CA ALA A 10 -10.51 3.72 6.49
C ALA A 10 -10.60 3.68 4.96
N ILE A 11 -10.02 4.66 4.25
CA ILE A 11 -9.97 4.67 2.79
C ILE A 11 -9.09 3.51 2.29
N SER A 12 -7.91 3.30 2.88
CA SER A 12 -7.04 2.15 2.59
C SER A 12 -7.77 0.80 2.80
N GLY A 13 -8.47 0.66 3.93
CA GLY A 13 -9.28 -0.53 4.21
C GLY A 13 -10.39 -0.73 3.18
N LEU A 14 -11.07 0.35 2.76
CA LEU A 14 -12.06 0.28 1.68
C LEU A 14 -11.44 -0.14 0.35
N GLY A 15 -10.26 0.38 0.01
CA GLY A 15 -9.48 -0.06 -1.16
C GLY A 15 -9.25 -1.56 -1.15
N THR A 16 -8.80 -2.11 -0.02
CA THR A 16 -8.63 -3.55 0.18
C THR A 16 -9.96 -4.32 0.12
N ALA A 17 -11.05 -3.78 0.67
CA ALA A 17 -12.36 -4.42 0.58
C ALA A 17 -12.83 -4.56 -0.88
N LEU A 18 -12.57 -3.57 -1.72
CA LEU A 18 -13.06 -3.53 -3.11
C LEU A 18 -12.11 -4.18 -4.11
N LEU A 19 -10.81 -4.03 -3.91
CA LEU A 19 -9.78 -4.30 -4.93
C LEU A 19 -8.86 -5.48 -4.59
N ALA A 20 -8.79 -5.91 -3.33
CA ALA A 20 -7.97 -7.08 -3.00
C ALA A 20 -8.53 -8.36 -3.65
N PRO A 21 -7.68 -9.39 -3.87
CA PRO A 21 -8.16 -10.68 -4.35
C PRO A 21 -9.23 -11.27 -3.40
N PRO A 22 -10.09 -12.21 -3.83
CA PRO A 22 -11.27 -12.62 -3.03
C PRO A 22 -11.00 -13.17 -1.63
N LYS A 23 -9.83 -13.78 -1.41
CA LYS A 23 -9.40 -14.37 -0.13
C LYS A 23 -7.92 -14.04 0.11
N PRO A 24 -7.56 -12.77 0.35
CA PRO A 24 -6.17 -12.42 0.62
C PRO A 24 -5.80 -12.98 2.00
N SER A 25 -4.58 -13.47 2.13
CA SER A 25 -4.10 -14.14 3.34
C SER A 25 -2.87 -13.47 3.96
N LYS A 26 -2.05 -12.81 3.12
CA LYS A 26 -0.79 -12.18 3.49
C LYS A 26 -0.85 -10.67 3.28
N LEU A 27 -0.67 -9.90 4.35
CA LEU A 27 -0.56 -8.45 4.33
C LEU A 27 0.88 -8.03 4.63
N LEU A 28 1.42 -7.11 3.83
CA LEU A 28 2.68 -6.42 4.10
C LEU A 28 2.40 -4.96 4.42
N ILE A 29 2.90 -4.48 5.55
CA ILE A 29 2.96 -3.05 5.88
C ILE A 29 4.38 -2.55 5.69
N VAL A 30 4.55 -1.57 4.82
CA VAL A 30 5.83 -0.91 4.56
C VAL A 30 5.76 0.48 5.20
N GLY A 31 6.42 0.62 6.34
CA GLY A 31 6.39 1.84 7.16
C GLY A 31 5.77 1.61 8.53
N ALA A 32 6.58 1.78 9.57
CA ALA A 32 6.16 1.69 10.97
C ALA A 32 6.07 3.09 11.62
N GLY A 33 5.51 4.06 10.88
CA GLY A 33 5.22 5.41 11.37
C GLY A 33 3.86 5.49 12.07
N GLY A 34 3.41 6.70 12.41
CA GLY A 34 2.14 6.91 13.13
C GLY A 34 0.91 6.31 12.44
N LEU A 35 0.93 6.24 11.09
CA LEU A 35 -0.18 5.68 10.31
C LEU A 35 -0.13 4.14 10.20
N GLY A 36 1.05 3.53 10.34
CA GLY A 36 1.28 2.08 10.18
C GLY A 36 0.33 1.19 10.99
N PRO A 37 0.16 1.41 12.32
CA PRO A 37 -0.79 0.65 13.12
C PRO A 37 -2.24 0.79 12.63
N HIS A 38 -2.64 1.99 12.17
CA HIS A 38 -4.00 2.26 11.75
C HIS A 38 -4.34 1.56 10.43
N VAL A 39 -3.45 1.62 9.43
CA VAL A 39 -3.68 0.91 8.15
C VAL A 39 -3.65 -0.60 8.33
N ALA A 40 -2.78 -1.12 9.18
CA ALA A 40 -2.75 -2.55 9.50
C ALA A 40 -4.12 -3.03 10.01
N MET A 41 -4.67 -2.32 11.00
CA MET A 41 -5.98 -2.65 11.56
C MET A 41 -7.12 -2.46 10.56
N ALA A 42 -7.08 -1.41 9.74
CA ALA A 42 -8.13 -1.16 8.75
C ALA A 42 -8.17 -2.23 7.65
N HIS A 43 -7.00 -2.67 7.16
CA HIS A 43 -6.89 -3.75 6.19
C HIS A 43 -7.42 -5.08 6.76
N ILE A 44 -7.05 -5.42 7.99
CA ILE A 44 -7.53 -6.63 8.67
C ILE A 44 -9.06 -6.56 8.90
N ALA A 45 -9.59 -5.41 9.31
CA ALA A 45 -11.01 -5.22 9.51
C ALA A 45 -11.80 -5.34 8.19
N ALA A 46 -11.25 -4.81 7.09
CA ALA A 46 -11.84 -4.93 5.75
C ALA A 46 -11.79 -6.36 5.20
N ARG A 47 -10.73 -7.11 5.50
CA ARG A 47 -10.53 -8.49 5.05
C ARG A 47 -10.01 -9.37 6.20
N PRO A 48 -10.92 -9.96 7.01
CA PRO A 48 -10.54 -10.81 8.14
C PRO A 48 -9.76 -12.08 7.76
N SER A 49 -9.71 -12.45 6.48
CA SER A 49 -8.88 -13.56 5.99
C SER A 49 -7.38 -13.26 6.00
N LEU A 50 -6.98 -12.00 6.19
CA LEU A 50 -5.58 -11.59 6.35
C LEU A 50 -5.03 -12.13 7.68
N SER A 51 -4.50 -13.36 7.63
CA SER A 51 -4.05 -14.11 8.80
C SER A 51 -2.55 -14.00 9.09
N SER A 52 -1.77 -13.43 8.17
CA SER A 52 -0.32 -13.26 8.31
C SER A 52 0.09 -11.86 7.92
N LEU A 53 0.68 -11.14 8.87
CA LEU A 53 1.15 -9.78 8.69
C LEU A 53 2.68 -9.74 8.73
N ARG A 54 3.30 -9.17 7.69
CA ARG A 54 4.71 -8.77 7.71
C ARG A 54 4.82 -7.27 7.79
N ILE A 55 5.79 -6.78 8.57
CA ILE A 55 6.05 -5.35 8.72
C ILE A 55 7.50 -5.09 8.36
N TRP A 56 7.70 -4.21 7.39
CA TRP A 56 9.01 -3.70 7.05
C TRP A 56 9.09 -2.22 7.40
N ASN A 57 10.25 -1.80 7.89
CA ASN A 57 10.56 -0.39 8.04
C ASN A 57 12.07 -0.20 7.90
N ARG A 58 12.49 0.96 7.37
CA ARG A 58 13.93 1.30 7.26
C ARG A 58 14.69 1.15 8.58
N SER A 59 14.03 1.44 9.71
CA SER A 59 14.53 1.13 11.05
C SER A 59 13.87 -0.16 11.54
N ALA A 60 14.66 -1.24 11.64
CA ALA A 60 14.20 -2.54 12.12
C ALA A 60 13.56 -2.49 13.52
N PRO A 61 14.12 -1.77 14.52
CA PRO A 61 13.49 -1.68 15.84
C PRO A 61 12.05 -1.14 15.82
N ARG A 62 11.71 -0.25 14.89
CA ARG A 62 10.34 0.25 14.76
C ARG A 62 9.39 -0.79 14.15
N ALA A 63 9.87 -1.58 13.19
CA ALA A 63 9.08 -2.68 12.64
C ALA A 63 8.82 -3.75 13.72
N GLU A 64 9.84 -4.08 14.52
CA GLU A 64 9.75 -5.02 15.63
C GLU A 64 8.77 -4.55 16.71
N ALA A 65 8.84 -3.27 17.09
CA ALA A 65 7.91 -2.66 18.04
C ALA A 65 6.46 -2.75 17.54
N LEU A 66 6.18 -2.34 16.30
CA LEU A 66 4.85 -2.42 15.72
C LEU A 66 4.35 -3.88 15.63
N ALA A 67 5.22 -4.81 15.26
CA ALA A 67 4.87 -6.23 15.23
C ALA A 67 4.53 -6.75 16.64
N ALA A 68 5.26 -6.32 17.67
CA ALA A 68 4.98 -6.69 19.06
C ALA A 68 3.62 -6.13 19.53
N ASP A 69 3.33 -4.87 19.23
CA ASP A 69 2.06 -4.22 19.59
C ASP A 69 0.85 -4.90 18.94
N LEU A 70 0.99 -5.35 17.69
CA LEU A 70 -0.06 -6.09 16.99
C LEU A 70 -0.20 -7.53 17.50
N ARG A 71 0.91 -8.20 17.85
CA ARG A 71 0.86 -9.50 18.54
C ARG A 71 0.17 -9.42 19.89
N ALA A 72 0.38 -8.35 20.65
CA ALA A 72 -0.32 -8.12 21.92
C ALA A 72 -1.85 -7.98 21.74
N GLN A 73 -2.30 -7.61 20.54
CA GLN A 73 -3.72 -7.55 20.15
C GLN A 73 -4.23 -8.86 19.53
N GLY A 74 -3.43 -9.93 19.54
CA GLY A 74 -3.80 -11.24 18.98
C GLY A 74 -3.60 -11.38 17.48
N ILE A 75 -2.91 -10.44 16.83
CA ILE A 75 -2.64 -10.47 15.38
C ILE A 75 -1.30 -11.16 15.13
N ARG A 76 -1.26 -12.13 14.22
CA ARG A 76 -0.01 -12.78 13.80
C ARG A 76 0.82 -11.83 12.94
N ALA A 77 1.70 -11.08 13.60
CA ALA A 77 2.57 -10.08 12.99
C ALA A 77 4.06 -10.40 13.21
N GLU A 78 4.86 -10.26 12.16
CA GLU A 78 6.31 -10.48 12.17
C GLU A 78 7.02 -9.30 11.48
N ALA A 79 8.14 -8.85 12.05
CA ALA A 79 8.99 -7.88 11.38
C ALA A 79 9.87 -8.59 10.35
N THR A 80 10.12 -7.96 9.21
CA THR A 80 11.04 -8.46 8.18
C THR A 80 12.11 -7.42 7.87
N GLN A 81 13.32 -7.90 7.57
CA GLN A 81 14.42 -7.08 7.05
C GLN A 81 14.54 -7.20 5.53
N ASP A 82 14.04 -8.29 4.95
CA ASP A 82 13.98 -8.51 3.52
C ASP A 82 12.64 -7.98 2.97
N LEU A 83 12.69 -6.79 2.39
CA LEU A 83 11.52 -6.15 1.77
C LEU A 83 11.13 -6.86 0.49
N ASP A 84 12.10 -7.21 -0.36
CA ASP A 84 11.84 -7.77 -1.69
C ASP A 84 11.15 -9.14 -1.58
N ALA A 85 11.62 -10.01 -0.68
CA ALA A 85 10.96 -11.29 -0.41
C ALA A 85 9.55 -11.11 0.18
N ALA A 86 9.35 -10.10 1.03
CA ALA A 86 8.03 -9.82 1.58
C ALA A 86 7.04 -9.28 0.53
N VAL A 87 7.51 -8.43 -0.40
CA VAL A 87 6.70 -7.94 -1.53
C VAL A 87 6.29 -9.10 -2.44
N ALA A 88 7.20 -10.04 -2.73
CA ALA A 88 6.91 -11.21 -3.56
C ALA A 88 5.90 -12.18 -2.94
N GLU A 89 5.77 -12.18 -1.61
CA GLU A 89 4.85 -13.04 -0.88
C GLU A 89 3.52 -12.40 -0.51
N ALA A 90 3.38 -11.08 -0.61
CA ALA A 90 2.19 -10.39 -0.15
C ALA A 90 1.03 -10.50 -1.15
N ASP A 91 -0.19 -10.61 -0.64
CA ASP A 91 -1.43 -10.50 -1.42
C ASP A 91 -1.96 -9.07 -1.38
N VAL A 92 -1.75 -8.39 -0.25
CA VAL A 92 -2.01 -6.97 -0.03
C VAL A 92 -0.75 -6.31 0.52
N ILE A 93 -0.38 -5.16 -0.04
CA ILE A 93 0.77 -4.36 0.38
C ILE A 93 0.26 -2.95 0.68
N SER A 94 0.52 -2.42 1.86
CA SER A 94 0.23 -1.02 2.21
C SER A 94 1.55 -0.31 2.50
N CYS A 95 1.87 0.69 1.68
CA CYS A 95 3.05 1.52 1.79
C CYS A 95 2.64 2.88 2.39
N VAL A 96 3.21 3.21 3.54
CA VAL A 96 2.89 4.40 4.34
C VAL A 96 4.18 5.11 4.75
N THR A 97 5.01 5.40 3.77
CA THR A 97 6.35 5.97 3.90
C THR A 97 6.46 7.33 3.22
N MET A 98 7.27 8.22 3.82
CA MET A 98 7.65 9.49 3.19
C MET A 98 8.89 9.33 2.30
N SER A 99 8.96 8.22 1.54
CA SER A 99 10.11 7.94 0.69
C SER A 99 10.12 8.85 -0.54
N ARG A 100 11.33 9.15 -1.05
CA ARG A 100 11.55 9.79 -2.35
C ARG A 100 12.10 8.82 -3.39
N LYS A 101 12.32 7.57 -2.96
CA LYS A 101 12.85 6.49 -3.79
C LYS A 101 11.86 5.33 -3.73
N PRO A 102 11.50 4.74 -4.89
CA PRO A 102 10.66 3.55 -4.93
C PRO A 102 11.18 2.45 -4.00
N LEU A 103 10.31 1.97 -3.13
CA LEU A 103 10.52 0.82 -2.25
C LEU A 103 9.83 -0.41 -2.82
N ILE A 104 8.63 -0.23 -3.39
CA ILE A 104 7.88 -1.30 -4.04
C ILE A 104 8.35 -1.43 -5.48
N LYS A 105 8.83 -2.62 -5.82
CA LYS A 105 9.29 -2.96 -7.17
C LYS A 105 8.21 -3.77 -7.87
N GLY A 106 7.73 -3.26 -9.00
CA GLY A 106 6.65 -3.87 -9.77
C GLY A 106 6.98 -5.32 -10.10
N ALA A 107 8.22 -5.56 -10.53
CA ALA A 107 8.74 -6.86 -10.96
C ALA A 107 8.51 -7.98 -9.94
N LEU A 108 8.51 -7.66 -8.64
CA LEU A 108 8.37 -8.62 -7.56
C LEU A 108 6.92 -8.90 -7.20
N LEU A 109 5.97 -8.07 -7.61
CA LEU A 109 4.57 -8.21 -7.24
C LEU A 109 3.97 -9.49 -7.83
N LYS A 110 3.16 -10.18 -7.01
CA LYS A 110 2.33 -11.28 -7.50
C LYS A 110 1.29 -10.77 -8.50
N PRO A 111 0.90 -11.60 -9.48
CA PRO A 111 -0.32 -11.36 -10.24
C PRO A 111 -1.54 -11.24 -9.31
N GLY A 112 -2.34 -10.18 -9.50
CA GLY A 112 -3.55 -9.93 -8.71
C GLY A 112 -3.30 -9.39 -7.29
N ALA A 113 -2.06 -9.02 -6.94
CA ALA A 113 -1.78 -8.35 -5.67
C ALA A 113 -2.45 -6.97 -5.63
N HIS A 114 -2.89 -6.55 -4.44
CA HIS A 114 -3.33 -5.19 -4.19
C HIS A 114 -2.20 -4.39 -3.51
N VAL A 115 -1.92 -3.21 -4.03
CA VAL A 115 -0.94 -2.26 -3.51
C VAL A 115 -1.66 -0.96 -3.15
N ASP A 116 -1.53 -0.54 -1.90
CA ASP A 116 -2.10 0.67 -1.32
C ASP A 116 -0.94 1.61 -1.01
N LEU A 117 -0.79 2.68 -1.81
CA LEU A 117 0.30 3.65 -1.73
C LEU A 117 -0.26 4.92 -1.09
N VAL A 118 0.18 5.28 0.09
CA VAL A 118 -0.49 6.29 0.93
C VAL A 118 0.45 7.42 1.35
N GLY A 119 1.74 7.13 1.42
CA GLY A 119 2.72 8.02 2.05
C GLY A 119 3.22 9.15 1.16
N ALA A 120 3.13 9.02 -0.17
CA ALA A 120 3.60 10.03 -1.11
C ALA A 120 2.54 11.09 -1.44
N TYR A 121 2.62 12.27 -0.82
CA TYR A 121 1.68 13.38 -1.05
C TYR A 121 2.34 14.66 -1.58
N LEU A 122 3.64 14.65 -1.83
CA LEU A 122 4.40 15.76 -2.43
C LEU A 122 4.91 15.38 -3.84
N PRO A 123 5.26 16.37 -4.69
CA PRO A 123 5.69 16.11 -6.06
C PRO A 123 6.97 15.27 -6.19
N ASP A 124 7.84 15.30 -5.18
CA ASP A 124 9.12 14.59 -5.14
C ASP A 124 9.08 13.26 -4.36
N MET A 125 7.92 12.92 -3.80
CA MET A 125 7.73 11.69 -3.04
C MET A 125 7.31 10.54 -3.93
N ARG A 126 7.84 9.34 -3.60
CA ARG A 126 7.61 8.14 -4.37
C ARG A 126 7.85 6.86 -3.56
N GLU A 127 6.87 5.97 -3.59
CA GLU A 127 6.83 4.70 -2.86
C GLU A 127 6.96 3.49 -3.79
N ALA A 128 6.45 3.57 -5.01
CA ALA A 128 6.50 2.49 -6.00
C ALA A 128 7.17 2.91 -7.31
N ASP A 129 7.74 1.93 -8.03
CA ASP A 129 8.42 2.16 -9.30
C ASP A 129 7.44 2.26 -10.49
N ASP A 130 7.97 2.61 -11.66
CA ASP A 130 7.16 2.76 -12.88
C ASP A 130 6.57 1.42 -13.33
N ASP A 131 7.23 0.30 -13.03
CA ASP A 131 6.73 -1.03 -13.35
C ASP A 131 5.48 -1.39 -12.53
N THR A 132 5.43 -0.98 -11.26
CA THR A 132 4.24 -1.14 -10.40
C THR A 132 3.04 -0.45 -11.02
N MET A 133 3.21 0.79 -11.46
CA MET A 133 2.14 1.60 -12.06
C MET A 133 1.72 1.04 -13.41
N ARG A 134 2.68 0.66 -14.26
CA ARG A 134 2.43 0.10 -15.60
C ARG A 134 1.69 -1.24 -15.57
N ARG A 135 2.04 -2.12 -14.62
CA ARG A 135 1.39 -3.43 -14.46
C ARG A 135 0.03 -3.33 -13.77
N GLY A 136 -0.17 -2.26 -13.00
CA GLY A 136 -1.36 -2.03 -12.21
C GLY A 136 -2.55 -1.55 -13.04
N THR A 137 -3.74 -1.70 -12.45
CA THR A 137 -4.86 -0.79 -12.70
C THR A 137 -4.88 0.20 -11.55
N VAL A 138 -4.67 1.47 -11.86
CA VAL A 138 -4.51 2.54 -10.86
C VAL A 138 -5.88 3.14 -10.52
N TYR A 139 -6.14 3.27 -9.22
CA TYR A 139 -7.32 3.91 -8.66
C TYR A 139 -6.87 5.03 -7.73
N THR A 140 -7.57 6.16 -7.78
CA THR A 140 -7.36 7.27 -6.84
C THR A 140 -8.68 7.55 -6.12
N CYS A 141 -8.63 7.87 -4.82
CA CYS A 141 -9.85 8.18 -4.10
C CYS A 141 -10.34 9.62 -4.32
N CYS A 142 -9.52 10.47 -4.93
CA CYS A 142 -9.88 11.83 -5.31
C CYS A 142 -9.12 12.28 -6.55
N ASP A 143 -9.70 13.24 -7.27
CA ASP A 143 -9.04 13.95 -8.38
C ASP A 143 -7.98 14.95 -7.88
N ARG A 144 -8.00 15.24 -6.57
CA ARG A 144 -7.04 16.09 -5.88
C ARG A 144 -5.70 15.34 -5.81
N GLY A 145 -4.71 15.80 -6.57
CA GLY A 145 -3.38 15.22 -6.58
C GLY A 145 -2.86 14.84 -7.98
N ARG A 146 -3.70 14.95 -9.02
CA ARG A 146 -3.26 14.77 -10.42
C ARG A 146 -2.00 15.59 -10.72
N ASP A 147 -1.92 16.84 -10.29
CA ASP A 147 -0.81 17.71 -10.68
C ASP A 147 0.29 17.87 -9.60
N GLU A 148 0.10 17.32 -8.40
CA GLU A 148 0.94 17.63 -7.24
C GLU A 148 1.54 16.40 -6.56
N VAL A 149 1.09 15.18 -6.89
CA VAL A 149 1.55 13.95 -6.24
C VAL A 149 2.60 13.26 -7.12
N GLY A 150 3.81 13.07 -6.58
CA GLY A 150 4.92 12.43 -7.28
C GLY A 150 4.62 10.98 -7.69
N GLU A 151 3.81 10.27 -6.89
CA GLU A 151 3.36 8.90 -7.19
C GLU A 151 2.56 8.79 -8.49
N LEU A 152 1.92 9.87 -8.96
CA LEU A 152 1.13 9.90 -10.19
C LEU A 152 1.82 10.70 -11.30
N THR A 153 2.32 11.89 -10.97
CA THR A 153 2.92 12.81 -11.95
C THR A 153 4.20 12.25 -12.57
N LEU A 154 5.06 11.57 -11.79
CA LEU A 154 6.32 11.02 -12.29
C LEU A 154 6.11 9.83 -13.26
N PRO A 155 5.27 8.82 -12.94
CA PRO A 155 4.94 7.78 -13.92
C PRO A 155 4.32 8.33 -15.21
N VAL A 156 3.49 9.37 -15.13
CA VAL A 156 2.89 9.99 -16.31
C VAL A 156 3.96 10.72 -17.14
N ALA A 157 4.82 11.51 -16.50
CA ALA A 157 5.93 12.19 -17.18
C ALA A 157 6.91 11.20 -17.84
N ASN A 158 7.10 10.03 -17.23
CA ASN A 158 7.96 8.96 -17.75
C ASN A 158 7.27 8.06 -18.80
N GLY A 159 5.99 8.29 -19.11
CA GLY A 159 5.21 7.47 -20.06
C GLY A 159 4.91 6.06 -19.55
N ALA A 160 5.00 5.82 -18.24
CA ALA A 160 4.63 4.55 -17.61
C ALA A 160 3.11 4.43 -17.35
N LEU A 161 2.41 5.56 -17.32
CA LEU A 161 0.97 5.67 -17.08
C LEU A 161 0.43 6.83 -17.93
N SER A 162 -0.81 6.73 -18.45
CA SER A 162 -1.56 7.89 -18.95
C SER A 162 -2.58 8.36 -17.92
N TRP A 163 -2.95 9.63 -17.94
CA TRP A 163 -4.07 10.13 -17.12
C TRP A 163 -5.37 9.40 -17.41
N ASP A 164 -5.55 8.87 -18.63
CA ASP A 164 -6.72 8.09 -19.02
C ASP A 164 -6.70 6.65 -18.46
N ASP A 165 -5.55 6.16 -17.99
CA ASP A 165 -5.42 4.83 -17.38
C ASP A 165 -5.87 4.83 -15.91
N ILE A 166 -5.98 6.01 -15.29
CA ILE A 166 -6.39 6.17 -13.90
C ILE A 166 -7.91 6.10 -13.80
N ARG A 167 -8.40 5.12 -13.06
CA ARG A 167 -9.83 4.90 -12.88
C ARG A 167 -10.35 5.59 -11.64
N GLY A 168 -11.46 6.31 -11.80
CA GLY A 168 -12.38 6.59 -10.70
C GLY A 168 -13.14 5.32 -10.31
N ASP A 169 -13.63 5.28 -9.07
CA ASP A 169 -14.75 4.43 -8.66
C ASP A 169 -14.78 2.96 -9.13
N GLY A 170 -13.84 2.16 -8.61
CA GLY A 170 -14.17 0.88 -7.96
C GLY A 170 -14.75 -0.27 -8.81
N ARG A 171 -14.46 -0.36 -10.11
CA ARG A 171 -14.73 -1.60 -10.89
C ARG A 171 -13.45 -2.16 -11.50
N SER A 172 -13.00 -3.32 -11.01
CA SER A 172 -11.73 -3.92 -11.42
C SER A 172 -11.83 -5.39 -11.83
N SER A 173 -10.96 -5.75 -12.77
CA SER A 173 -10.75 -7.06 -13.37
C SER A 173 -9.27 -7.45 -13.24
N GLY A 174 -8.95 -8.55 -12.54
CA GLY A 174 -7.79 -9.43 -12.72
C GLY A 174 -6.33 -8.91 -12.72
N ARG A 175 -6.05 -7.61 -12.60
CA ARG A 175 -4.69 -7.02 -12.60
C ARG A 175 -4.21 -6.66 -11.18
N VAL A 176 -2.95 -6.22 -11.04
CA VAL A 176 -2.48 -5.59 -9.80
C VAL A 176 -3.30 -4.32 -9.55
N HIS A 177 -3.75 -4.09 -8.33
CA HIS A 177 -4.58 -2.92 -8.03
C HIS A 177 -3.80 -1.91 -7.21
N VAL A 178 -3.49 -0.75 -7.79
CA VAL A 178 -2.81 0.34 -7.07
C VAL A 178 -3.86 1.33 -6.59
N CYS A 179 -3.93 1.57 -5.29
CA CYS A 179 -4.81 2.58 -4.69
C CYS A 179 -3.97 3.68 -4.07
N HIS A 180 -4.25 4.93 -4.42
CA HIS A 180 -3.73 6.12 -3.72
C HIS A 180 -4.89 6.87 -3.06
N PRO A 181 -4.97 6.91 -1.71
CA PRO A 181 -6.04 7.57 -0.95
C PRO A 181 -5.82 9.08 -0.75
#